data_AF-A0A822YVM5-F1
#
_entry.id   AF-A0A822YVM5-F1
#
_cell.length_a   1.000
_cell.length_b   1.000
_cell.length_c   1.000
_cell.angle_alpha   90.00
_cell.angle_beta   90.00
_cell.angle_gamma   90.00
#
_symmetry.space_group_name_H-M   'P 1'
#
loop_
_entity.id
_entity.type
_entity.pdbx_description
1 polymer ?
#
loop_
_entity_poly.entity_id
_entity_poly.type
_entity_poly.pdbx_seq_one_letter_code
_entity_poly.pdbx_strand_id
1 'polypeptide(L)'
;MVKKSKKSKSKRVSLRKKYKIIRKVKEHHKKKAKEAKKLGLKHKRKVEKDPGIPNDWPFKEQELRALEARRARALEELEQKKAARKERAQKRKLGLLEEDDDIAQLADTAAAKEQKFGEKNIGENSLGSGRNRDNSDRAFYKELVKVIEASDVILEVLDARDPLGTRCVDMEKMVLKSGPDKHLVLLLNKIDLVPREAVEKWLKYLREELPAVAFKCSTQEQRSNLGWKSGSKAAKPSNLLQTSDCLGAETLLKLLKNYSRSHEIKKSITVGVIGLPNVGKSSLINSLKRCHVVNVGATPGLTRSMQEVQLDKNVKLLDCPGVVMLKSAENDASIALRNCKRIEKLDDPIGPGNMTCLSLFMHICLRKLITPLITEKRSYDREPETIKHTVLGPLVF
;
A
#
# COMPACT_ATOMS: atom_id res chain seq x y z
N MET A 1 -73.60 -33.01 8.16
CA MET A 1 -72.78 -32.74 6.96
C MET A 1 -71.49 -32.00 7.36
N VAL A 2 -70.31 -32.62 7.22
CA VAL A 2 -69.03 -31.93 7.50
C VAL A 2 -68.66 -31.03 6.32
N LYS A 3 -68.52 -29.72 6.56
CA LYS A 3 -68.14 -28.74 5.53
C LYS A 3 -66.69 -28.99 5.10
N LYS A 4 -66.48 -29.57 3.90
CA LYS A 4 -65.15 -29.77 3.29
C LYS A 4 -64.41 -28.42 3.21
N SER A 5 -63.25 -28.31 3.84
CA SER A 5 -62.48 -27.06 3.82
C SER A 5 -61.98 -26.77 2.40
N LYS A 6 -62.04 -25.49 1.99
CA LYS A 6 -61.59 -25.07 0.65
C LYS A 6 -60.07 -25.19 0.59
N LYS A 7 -59.53 -26.02 -0.32
CA LYS A 7 -58.08 -26.26 -0.51
C LYS A 7 -57.31 -24.94 -0.51
N SER A 8 -56.38 -24.78 0.43
CA SER A 8 -55.55 -23.58 0.54
C SER A 8 -54.56 -23.49 -0.62
N LYS A 9 -54.31 -22.28 -1.14
CA LYS A 9 -53.36 -22.06 -2.23
C LYS A 9 -51.93 -22.28 -1.72
N SER A 10 -51.18 -23.15 -2.40
CA SER A 10 -49.78 -23.41 -2.08
C SER A 10 -48.92 -22.14 -2.19
N LYS A 11 -48.06 -21.92 -1.18
CA LYS A 11 -47.05 -20.85 -1.19
C LYS A 11 -45.83 -21.16 -2.07
N ARG A 12 -45.70 -22.40 -2.59
CA ARG A 12 -44.57 -22.80 -3.45
C ARG A 12 -44.67 -22.11 -4.82
N VAL A 13 -43.58 -21.50 -5.27
CA VAL A 13 -43.49 -20.80 -6.56
C VAL A 13 -42.68 -21.63 -7.55
N SER A 14 -43.23 -21.92 -8.73
CA SER A 14 -42.50 -22.64 -9.78
C SER A 14 -41.32 -21.80 -10.31
N LEU A 15 -40.23 -22.47 -10.72
CA LEU A 15 -39.04 -21.79 -11.25
C LEU A 15 -39.36 -20.87 -12.43
N ARG A 16 -40.26 -21.30 -13.35
CA ARG A 16 -40.79 -20.48 -14.45
C ARG A 16 -41.42 -19.17 -13.95
N LYS A 17 -42.16 -19.20 -12.84
CA LYS A 17 -42.76 -18.00 -12.23
C LYS A 17 -41.71 -17.13 -11.52
N LYS A 18 -40.73 -17.73 -10.84
CA LYS A 18 -39.58 -17.02 -10.22
C LYS A 18 -38.79 -16.22 -11.26
N TYR A 19 -38.35 -16.86 -12.35
CA TYR A 19 -37.60 -16.18 -13.42
C TYR A 19 -38.43 -15.13 -14.17
N LYS A 20 -39.73 -15.37 -14.38
CA LYS A 20 -40.65 -14.36 -14.95
C LYS A 20 -40.79 -13.11 -14.06
N ILE A 21 -40.80 -13.27 -12.74
CA ILE A 21 -40.82 -12.13 -11.79
C ILE A 21 -39.49 -11.37 -11.86
N ILE A 22 -38.34 -12.05 -11.78
CA ILE A 22 -37.01 -11.42 -11.86
C ILE A 22 -36.86 -10.59 -13.14
N ARG A 23 -37.26 -11.17 -14.29
CA ARG A 23 -37.24 -10.46 -15.58
C ARG A 23 -38.13 -9.21 -15.57
N LYS A 24 -39.38 -9.32 -15.08
CA LYS A 24 -40.28 -8.15 -14.95
C LYS A 24 -39.75 -7.06 -14.03
N VAL A 25 -39.13 -7.41 -12.90
CA VAL A 25 -38.51 -6.44 -11.98
C VAL A 25 -37.33 -5.72 -12.67
N LYS A 26 -36.48 -6.46 -13.38
CA LYS A 26 -35.36 -5.89 -14.15
C LYS A 26 -35.84 -4.95 -15.26
N GLU A 27 -36.89 -5.34 -16.00
CA GLU A 27 -37.52 -4.50 -17.03
C GLU A 27 -38.16 -3.24 -16.44
N HIS A 28 -38.85 -3.35 -15.30
CA HIS A 28 -39.43 -2.22 -14.57
C HIS A 28 -38.36 -1.25 -14.04
N HIS A 29 -37.27 -1.73 -13.45
CA HIS A 29 -36.15 -0.88 -13.02
C HIS A 29 -35.48 -0.18 -14.21
N LYS A 30 -35.32 -0.88 -15.34
CA LYS A 30 -34.81 -0.29 -16.59
C LYS A 30 -35.78 0.79 -17.14
N LYS A 31 -37.09 0.62 -16.99
CA LYS A 31 -38.09 1.64 -17.36
C LYS A 31 -38.01 2.86 -16.44
N LYS A 32 -38.05 2.68 -15.12
CA LYS A 32 -37.89 3.76 -14.13
C LYS A 32 -36.59 4.55 -14.32
N ALA A 33 -35.48 3.88 -14.61
CA ALA A 33 -34.21 4.55 -14.89
C ALA A 33 -34.24 5.38 -16.18
N LYS A 34 -34.96 4.94 -17.22
CA LYS A 34 -35.19 5.74 -18.44
C LYS A 34 -36.13 6.92 -18.18
N GLU A 35 -37.19 6.72 -17.41
CA GLU A 35 -38.16 7.77 -17.04
C GLU A 35 -37.49 8.85 -16.18
N ALA A 36 -36.71 8.46 -15.16
CA ALA A 36 -35.93 9.39 -14.34
C ALA A 36 -34.89 10.19 -15.15
N LYS A 37 -34.26 9.57 -16.16
CA LYS A 37 -33.38 10.29 -17.11
C LYS A 37 -34.16 11.25 -18.01
N LYS A 38 -35.35 10.87 -18.50
CA LYS A 38 -36.23 11.75 -19.31
C LYS A 38 -36.76 12.94 -18.51
N LEU A 39 -37.06 12.76 -17.23
CA LEU A 39 -37.58 13.80 -16.33
C LEU A 39 -36.56 14.89 -15.97
N GLY A 40 -35.35 14.87 -16.55
CA GLY A 40 -34.43 16.00 -16.51
C GLY A 40 -33.91 16.38 -15.11
N LEU A 41 -34.12 15.54 -14.09
CA LEU A 41 -33.66 15.71 -12.72
C LEU A 41 -32.13 15.54 -12.62
N LYS A 42 -31.41 16.50 -13.21
CA LYS A 42 -30.00 16.77 -12.91
C LYS A 42 -29.87 16.79 -11.38
N HIS A 43 -29.07 15.88 -10.83
CA HIS A 43 -28.75 15.83 -9.41
C HIS A 43 -27.91 17.06 -9.02
N LYS A 44 -28.56 18.24 -8.90
CA LYS A 44 -28.31 19.02 -7.69
C LYS A 44 -28.80 18.12 -6.57
N ARG A 45 -27.90 17.56 -5.77
CA ARG A 45 -28.27 16.97 -4.48
C ARG A 45 -29.12 18.04 -3.80
N LYS A 46 -30.39 17.75 -3.52
CA LYS A 46 -31.14 18.61 -2.61
C LYS A 46 -30.29 18.63 -1.35
N VAL A 47 -29.74 19.78 -0.99
CA VAL A 47 -29.11 19.94 0.32
C VAL A 47 -30.17 19.51 1.30
N GLU A 48 -29.87 18.44 2.02
CA GLU A 48 -30.78 17.88 3.01
C GLU A 48 -31.03 19.00 4.00
N LYS A 49 -32.26 19.53 3.97
CA LYS A 49 -32.65 20.61 4.87
C LYS A 49 -32.73 19.95 6.23
N ASP A 50 -31.69 20.17 7.05
CA ASP A 50 -31.70 19.84 8.45
C ASP A 50 -33.03 20.37 9.05
N PRO A 51 -33.90 19.50 9.59
CA PRO A 51 -35.16 19.93 10.17
C PRO A 51 -34.95 20.82 11.40
N GLY A 52 -33.72 20.89 11.93
CA GLY A 52 -33.35 21.77 13.03
C GLY A 52 -33.94 21.33 14.36
N ILE A 53 -33.79 22.18 15.38
CA ILE A 53 -34.31 21.92 16.73
C ILE A 53 -35.83 22.15 16.73
N PRO A 54 -36.67 21.13 17.00
CA PRO A 54 -38.13 21.26 17.07
C PRO A 54 -38.57 22.34 18.06
N ASN A 55 -39.71 22.99 17.83
CA ASN A 55 -40.19 24.07 18.71
C ASN A 55 -40.51 23.60 20.13
N ASP A 56 -41.02 22.37 20.28
CA ASP A 56 -41.48 21.84 21.57
C ASP A 56 -40.33 21.37 22.48
N TRP A 57 -39.07 21.64 22.11
CA TRP A 57 -37.89 21.26 22.90
C TRP A 57 -37.72 22.19 24.12
N PRO A 58 -37.84 21.70 25.38
CA PRO A 58 -37.93 22.57 26.56
C PRO A 58 -36.72 23.48 26.80
N PHE A 59 -35.54 23.10 26.30
CA PHE A 59 -34.28 23.84 26.49
C PHE A 59 -33.81 24.54 25.20
N LYS A 60 -34.72 24.77 24.24
CA LYS A 60 -34.39 25.30 22.90
C LYS A 60 -33.59 26.59 22.94
N GLU A 61 -33.98 27.55 23.77
CA GLU A 61 -33.30 28.85 23.88
C GLU A 61 -31.89 28.72 24.47
N GLN A 62 -31.70 27.83 25.45
CA GLN A 62 -30.39 27.55 26.06
C GLN A 62 -29.45 26.90 25.04
N GLU A 63 -29.95 25.94 24.25
CA GLU A 63 -29.16 25.25 23.22
C GLU A 63 -28.79 26.20 22.06
N LEU A 64 -29.71 27.06 21.62
CA LEU A 64 -29.41 28.12 20.64
C LEU A 64 -28.31 29.06 21.14
N ARG A 65 -28.41 29.56 22.38
CA ARG A 65 -27.39 30.42 22.99
C ARG A 65 -26.03 29.71 23.14
N ALA A 66 -26.04 28.42 23.48
CA ALA A 66 -24.83 27.59 23.55
C ALA A 66 -24.17 27.38 22.17
N LEU A 67 -24.98 27.15 21.12
CA LEU A 67 -24.51 27.02 19.74
C LEU A 67 -23.93 28.33 19.20
N GLU A 68 -24.54 29.48 19.49
CA GLU A 68 -24.02 30.80 19.14
C GLU A 68 -22.69 31.08 19.85
N ALA A 69 -22.62 30.87 21.17
CA ALA A 69 -21.38 31.00 21.93
C ALA A 69 -20.27 30.02 21.45
N ARG A 70 -20.65 28.87 20.87
CA ARG A 70 -19.69 27.92 20.26
C ARG A 70 -19.22 28.39 18.87
N ARG A 71 -20.11 29.00 18.07
CA ARG A 71 -19.76 29.61 16.77
C ARG A 71 -18.89 30.84 16.93
N ALA A 72 -19.19 31.72 17.88
CA ALA A 72 -18.40 32.92 18.17
C ALA A 72 -16.94 32.57 18.52
N ARG A 73 -16.74 31.67 19.51
CA ARG A 73 -15.41 31.18 19.89
C ARG A 73 -14.64 30.52 18.73
N ALA A 74 -15.34 29.79 17.85
CA ALA A 74 -14.71 29.16 16.69
C ALA A 74 -14.28 30.17 15.61
N LEU A 75 -15.01 31.28 15.43
CA LEU A 75 -14.62 32.36 14.54
C LEU A 75 -13.43 33.14 15.09
N GLU A 76 -13.46 33.46 16.38
CA GLU A 76 -12.39 34.16 17.11
C GLU A 76 -11.06 33.36 17.10
N GLU A 77 -11.11 32.05 17.37
CA GLU A 77 -9.93 31.16 17.26
C GLU A 77 -9.38 31.10 15.81
N LEU A 78 -10.24 31.20 14.80
CA LEU A 78 -9.86 31.16 13.39
C LEU A 78 -9.25 32.51 12.93
N GLU A 79 -9.71 33.62 13.50
CA GLU A 79 -9.13 34.95 13.32
C GLU A 79 -7.76 35.07 13.99
N GLN A 80 -7.62 34.63 15.24
CA GLN A 80 -6.34 34.55 15.95
C GLN A 80 -5.31 33.71 15.16
N LYS A 81 -5.71 32.56 14.60
CA LYS A 81 -4.82 31.74 13.74
C LYS A 81 -4.43 32.45 12.44
N LYS A 82 -5.32 33.25 11.84
CA LYS A 82 -5.00 34.06 10.66
C LYS A 82 -4.01 35.17 11.01
N ALA A 83 -4.19 35.85 12.14
CA ALA A 83 -3.27 36.86 12.65
C ALA A 83 -1.88 36.28 12.91
N ALA A 84 -1.78 35.19 13.69
CA ALA A 84 -0.51 34.51 13.98
C ALA A 84 0.20 34.01 12.71
N ARG A 85 -0.55 33.49 11.72
CA ARG A 85 0.03 33.09 10.41
C ARG A 85 0.57 34.29 9.62
N LYS A 86 -0.10 35.44 9.67
CA LYS A 86 0.33 36.68 9.01
C LYS A 86 1.59 37.26 9.67
N GLU A 87 1.63 37.26 11.00
CA GLU A 87 2.79 37.69 11.79
C GLU A 87 4.01 36.79 11.54
N ARG A 88 3.84 35.46 11.58
CA ARG A 88 4.92 34.49 11.28
C ARG A 88 5.42 34.60 9.83
N ALA A 89 4.54 34.93 8.88
CA ALA A 89 4.94 35.24 7.51
C ALA A 89 5.73 36.56 7.39
N GLN A 90 5.39 37.58 8.20
CA GLN A 90 6.17 38.82 8.27
C GLN A 90 7.54 38.62 8.92
N LYS A 91 7.61 37.88 10.04
CA LYS A 91 8.88 37.54 10.72
C LYS A 91 9.83 36.74 9.80
N ARG A 92 9.30 35.76 9.05
CA ARG A 92 10.06 35.06 7.99
C ARG A 92 10.52 35.98 6.86
N LYS A 93 9.69 36.96 6.43
CA LYS A 93 10.07 37.94 5.41
C LYS A 93 11.18 38.91 5.89
N LEU A 94 11.28 39.14 7.20
CA LEU A 94 12.37 39.92 7.81
C LEU A 94 13.62 39.10 8.15
N GLY A 95 13.63 37.78 7.93
CA GLY A 95 14.78 36.92 8.22
C GLY A 95 15.07 36.72 9.72
N LEU A 96 14.10 36.98 10.59
CA LEU A 96 14.25 36.96 12.06
C LEU A 96 13.78 35.66 12.74
N LEU A 97 13.72 34.54 12.01
CA LEU A 97 13.35 33.23 12.55
C LEU A 97 14.24 32.13 11.94
N GLU A 98 14.93 31.39 12.80
CA GLU A 98 15.64 30.16 12.44
C GLU A 98 14.66 28.98 12.31
N GLU A 99 15.04 27.93 11.59
CA GLU A 99 14.10 26.88 11.15
C GLU A 99 13.75 25.84 12.24
N ASP A 100 14.47 25.82 13.37
CA ASP A 100 14.41 24.76 14.38
C ASP A 100 13.24 24.89 15.38
N ASP A 101 12.76 26.10 15.68
CA ASP A 101 11.61 26.35 16.58
C ASP A 101 10.32 25.66 16.10
N ASP A 102 10.21 25.45 14.78
CA ASP A 102 8.99 25.00 14.13
C ASP A 102 8.66 23.52 14.40
N ILE A 103 9.65 22.68 14.68
CA ILE A 103 9.45 21.23 14.90
C ILE A 103 9.07 20.95 16.36
N ALA A 104 9.75 21.58 17.32
CA ALA A 104 9.50 21.39 18.75
C ALA A 104 8.07 21.84 19.13
N GLN A 105 7.67 23.06 18.73
CA GLN A 105 6.34 23.58 19.05
C GLN A 105 5.20 22.79 18.38
N LEU A 106 5.44 22.16 17.23
CA LEU A 106 4.47 21.26 16.59
C LEU A 106 4.31 19.93 17.35
N ALA A 107 5.36 19.42 17.98
CA ALA A 107 5.28 18.22 18.82
C ALA A 107 4.49 18.48 20.10
N ASP A 108 4.80 19.56 20.83
CA ASP A 108 4.14 19.89 22.10
C ASP A 108 2.66 20.25 21.93
N THR A 109 2.32 21.00 20.87
CA THR A 109 0.92 21.32 20.55
C THR A 109 0.11 20.11 20.05
N ALA A 110 0.76 19.06 19.53
CA ALA A 110 0.13 17.78 19.25
C ALA A 110 -0.13 16.99 20.54
N ALA A 111 0.86 16.89 21.43
CA ALA A 111 0.74 16.19 22.71
C ALA A 111 -0.35 16.79 23.62
N ALA A 112 -0.38 18.13 23.74
CA ALA A 112 -1.41 18.85 24.50
C ALA A 112 -2.83 18.68 23.93
N LYS A 113 -2.96 18.38 22.63
CA LYS A 113 -4.25 18.04 21.99
C LYS A 113 -4.67 16.59 22.21
N GLU A 114 -3.73 15.64 22.28
CA GLU A 114 -4.06 14.23 22.54
C GLU A 114 -4.70 14.05 23.92
N GLN A 115 -4.21 14.75 24.97
CA GLN A 115 -4.81 14.70 26.31
C GLN A 115 -6.27 15.18 26.33
N LYS A 116 -6.57 16.35 25.73
CA LYS A 116 -7.94 16.91 25.68
C LYS A 116 -8.91 16.16 24.76
N PHE A 117 -8.42 15.24 23.92
CA PHE A 117 -9.25 14.41 23.04
C PHE A 117 -9.64 13.07 23.69
N GLY A 118 -8.88 12.60 24.69
CA GLY A 118 -9.17 11.35 25.41
C GLY A 118 -10.51 11.39 26.16
N GLU A 119 -10.83 12.50 26.82
CA GLU A 119 -11.98 12.61 27.74
C GLU A 119 -13.35 12.77 27.05
N LYS A 120 -13.39 13.04 25.73
CA LYS A 120 -14.64 13.38 25.00
C LYS A 120 -15.20 12.29 24.08
N ASN A 121 -14.62 11.10 24.04
CA ASN A 121 -15.08 10.01 23.16
C ASN A 121 -16.10 9.04 23.83
N ILE A 122 -16.98 9.56 24.69
CA ILE A 122 -18.24 8.88 25.07
C ILE A 122 -19.40 9.73 24.55
N GLY A 123 -19.68 9.62 23.25
CA GLY A 123 -20.77 10.36 22.61
C GLY A 123 -20.63 10.48 21.10
N GLU A 124 -21.68 10.02 20.40
CA GLU A 124 -22.04 10.35 19.00
C GLU A 124 -21.17 9.85 17.84
N ASN A 125 -21.70 8.82 17.17
CA ASN A 125 -21.36 8.41 15.82
C ASN A 125 -21.90 9.42 14.79
N SER A 126 -21.01 10.11 14.06
CA SER A 126 -21.29 10.56 12.68
C SER A 126 -20.02 10.95 11.91
N LEU A 127 -20.11 10.93 10.56
CA LEU A 127 -19.03 11.17 9.59
C LEU A 127 -18.02 10.02 9.41
N GLY A 128 -18.53 8.80 9.20
CA GLY A 128 -17.74 7.63 8.80
C GLY A 128 -17.41 7.60 7.30
N SER A 129 -16.18 7.98 6.94
CA SER A 129 -15.45 7.43 5.77
C SER A 129 -13.95 7.73 5.86
N GLY A 130 -13.57 8.96 6.19
CA GLY A 130 -12.15 9.38 6.32
C GLY A 130 -11.42 8.74 7.51
N ARG A 131 -11.93 8.93 8.74
CA ARG A 131 -11.29 8.49 10.01
C ARG A 131 -10.93 7.00 10.08
N ASN A 132 -11.48 6.15 9.22
CA ASN A 132 -11.23 4.71 9.23
C ASN A 132 -10.08 4.27 8.29
N ARG A 133 -9.69 5.09 7.30
CA ARG A 133 -8.44 4.86 6.51
C ARG A 133 -7.22 5.20 7.37
N ASP A 134 -7.21 6.38 7.96
CA ASP A 134 -6.07 6.86 8.77
C ASP A 134 -5.71 5.91 9.93
N ASN A 135 -6.72 5.27 10.54
CA ASN A 135 -6.51 4.35 11.66
C ASN A 135 -5.90 3.01 11.22
N SER A 136 -6.26 2.47 10.06
CA SER A 136 -5.59 1.27 9.53
C SER A 136 -4.15 1.58 9.14
N ASP A 137 -3.94 2.71 8.49
CA ASP A 137 -2.64 3.04 7.90
C ASP A 137 -1.62 3.40 9.00
N ARG A 138 -2.06 4.12 10.06
CA ARG A 138 -1.25 4.35 11.29
C ARG A 138 -0.94 3.06 12.04
N ALA A 139 -1.83 2.06 12.03
CA ALA A 139 -1.56 0.75 12.64
C ALA A 139 -0.51 -0.04 11.83
N PHE A 140 -0.59 -0.06 10.50
CA PHE A 140 0.43 -0.69 9.66
C PHE A 140 1.80 -0.01 9.76
N TYR A 141 1.83 1.31 9.88
CA TYR A 141 3.08 2.06 10.09
C TYR A 141 3.76 1.68 11.41
N LYS A 142 2.99 1.51 12.49
CA LYS A 142 3.52 1.02 13.78
C LYS A 142 4.10 -0.40 13.67
N GLU A 143 3.46 -1.30 12.92
CA GLU A 143 4.00 -2.65 12.70
C GLU A 143 5.28 -2.62 11.85
N LEU A 144 5.35 -1.77 10.82
CA LEU A 144 6.58 -1.61 10.02
C LEU A 144 7.74 -1.08 10.88
N VAL A 145 7.52 -0.05 11.69
CA VAL A 145 8.57 0.53 12.55
C VAL A 145 9.14 -0.53 13.48
N LYS A 146 8.30 -1.36 14.12
CA LYS A 146 8.76 -2.51 14.92
C LYS A 146 9.60 -3.50 14.12
N VAL A 147 9.19 -3.84 12.89
CA VAL A 147 9.96 -4.74 12.02
C VAL A 147 11.32 -4.13 11.68
N ILE A 148 11.38 -2.84 11.34
CA ILE A 148 12.63 -2.13 11.04
C ILE A 148 13.52 -2.10 12.28
N GLU A 149 12.97 -1.76 13.45
CA GLU A 149 13.69 -1.71 14.73
C GLU A 149 14.31 -3.07 15.11
N ALA A 150 13.53 -4.15 15.00
CA ALA A 150 13.95 -5.50 15.38
C ALA A 150 14.84 -6.23 14.35
N SER A 151 14.97 -5.71 13.13
CA SER A 151 15.77 -6.36 12.07
C SER A 151 17.19 -5.81 11.97
N ASP A 152 18.14 -6.72 11.71
CA ASP A 152 19.52 -6.40 11.32
C ASP A 152 19.63 -6.21 9.80
N VAL A 153 18.96 -7.09 9.04
CA VAL A 153 18.93 -7.06 7.57
C VAL A 153 17.47 -6.94 7.12
N ILE A 154 17.24 -6.17 6.06
CA ILE A 154 15.90 -5.91 5.55
C ILE A 154 15.85 -6.31 4.07
N LEU A 155 14.88 -7.18 3.75
CA LEU A 155 14.58 -7.66 2.41
C LEU A 155 13.35 -6.92 1.87
N GLU A 156 13.55 -6.02 0.92
CA GLU A 156 12.44 -5.40 0.18
C GLU A 156 12.05 -6.26 -1.01
N VAL A 157 10.82 -6.77 -1.02
CA VAL A 157 10.32 -7.69 -2.04
C VAL A 157 9.62 -6.92 -3.16
N LEU A 158 10.20 -6.99 -4.35
CA LEU A 158 9.73 -6.36 -5.59
C LEU A 158 9.08 -7.40 -6.52
N ASP A 159 8.19 -6.96 -7.41
CA ASP A 159 7.60 -7.80 -8.46
C ASP A 159 8.36 -7.60 -9.78
N ALA A 160 8.92 -8.67 -10.37
CA ALA A 160 9.75 -8.59 -11.57
C ALA A 160 9.08 -7.91 -12.79
N ARG A 161 7.75 -7.82 -12.80
CA ARG A 161 6.97 -7.18 -13.88
C ARG A 161 6.96 -5.65 -13.80
N ASP A 162 7.08 -5.08 -12.60
CA ASP A 162 7.12 -3.64 -12.32
C ASP A 162 7.98 -3.39 -11.06
N PRO A 163 9.31 -3.57 -11.12
CA PRO A 163 10.15 -3.42 -9.93
C PRO A 163 10.19 -1.98 -9.43
N LEU A 164 10.18 -0.99 -10.33
CA LEU A 164 10.19 0.42 -9.93
C LEU A 164 8.87 0.87 -9.30
N GLY A 165 7.72 0.40 -9.79
CA GLY A 165 6.43 0.68 -9.16
C GLY A 165 6.11 -0.16 -7.92
N THR A 166 6.88 -1.22 -7.66
CA THR A 166 6.77 -2.01 -6.41
C THR A 166 7.80 -1.64 -5.34
N ARG A 167 8.76 -0.77 -5.66
CA ARG A 167 9.80 -0.24 -4.78
C ARG A 167 9.32 1.01 -4.04
N CYS A 168 9.71 1.17 -2.78
CA CYS A 168 9.27 2.29 -1.94
C CYS A 168 10.46 3.08 -1.35
N VAL A 169 10.94 4.09 -2.08
CA VAL A 169 12.08 4.93 -1.68
C VAL A 169 11.89 5.59 -0.30
N ASP A 170 10.66 5.90 0.12
CA ASP A 170 10.40 6.45 1.45
C ASP A 170 10.66 5.43 2.57
N MET A 171 10.39 4.15 2.30
CA MET A 171 10.68 3.03 3.20
C MET A 171 12.20 2.77 3.28
N GLU A 172 12.91 2.85 2.16
CA GLU A 172 14.38 2.79 2.13
C GLU A 172 15.00 3.91 2.99
N LYS A 173 14.50 5.15 2.84
CA LYS A 173 14.91 6.30 3.64
C LYS A 173 14.61 6.13 5.13
N MET A 174 13.51 5.47 5.51
CA MET A 174 13.25 5.13 6.92
C MET A 174 14.26 4.13 7.46
N VAL A 175 14.55 3.06 6.71
CA VAL A 175 15.53 2.04 7.10
C VAL A 175 16.90 2.67 7.34
N LEU A 176 17.38 3.50 6.40
CA LEU A 176 18.66 4.20 6.49
C LEU A 176 18.72 5.16 7.70
N LYS A 177 17.60 5.79 8.06
CA LYS A 177 17.50 6.64 9.27
C LYS A 177 17.47 5.85 10.58
N SER A 178 17.07 4.58 10.55
CA SER A 178 16.95 3.74 11.76
C SER A 178 18.28 3.15 12.25
N GLY A 179 19.39 3.32 11.52
CA GLY A 179 20.74 3.00 11.99
C GLY A 179 21.70 2.60 10.86
N PRO A 180 23.00 2.92 10.97
CA PRO A 180 23.99 2.63 9.94
C PRO A 180 24.27 1.12 9.77
N ASP A 181 24.06 0.34 10.82
CA ASP A 181 24.30 -1.11 10.82
C ASP A 181 23.21 -1.91 10.08
N LYS A 182 22.15 -1.24 9.60
CA LYS A 182 21.01 -1.90 8.96
C LYS A 182 21.24 -2.06 7.47
N HIS A 183 21.35 -3.30 7.01
CA HIS A 183 21.57 -3.60 5.60
C HIS A 183 20.25 -3.79 4.84
N LEU A 184 20.08 -3.06 3.75
CA LEU A 184 18.94 -3.19 2.83
C LEU A 184 19.33 -4.02 1.60
N VAL A 185 18.49 -4.99 1.23
CA VAL A 185 18.69 -5.89 0.09
C VAL A 185 17.39 -6.00 -0.71
N LEU A 186 17.48 -5.79 -2.01
CA LEU A 186 16.34 -5.89 -2.92
C LEU A 186 16.15 -7.33 -3.38
N LEU A 187 14.92 -7.83 -3.32
CA LEU A 187 14.55 -9.17 -3.74
C LEU A 187 13.53 -9.12 -4.87
N LEU A 188 13.99 -9.42 -6.09
CA LEU A 188 13.18 -9.40 -7.30
C LEU A 188 12.43 -10.73 -7.44
N ASN A 189 11.16 -10.78 -7.04
CA ASN A 189 10.33 -11.98 -7.02
C ASN A 189 9.52 -12.15 -8.32
N LYS A 190 8.99 -13.37 -8.55
CA LYS A 190 8.16 -13.75 -9.72
C LYS A 190 8.90 -13.66 -11.06
N ILE A 191 10.20 -13.99 -11.06
CA ILE A 191 11.06 -13.98 -12.26
C ILE A 191 10.62 -14.97 -13.34
N ASP A 192 9.73 -15.90 -13.02
CA ASP A 192 9.06 -16.82 -13.94
C ASP A 192 8.03 -16.14 -14.87
N LEU A 193 7.53 -14.96 -14.50
CA LEU A 193 6.54 -14.21 -15.28
C LEU A 193 7.16 -13.28 -16.35
N VAL A 194 8.49 -13.20 -16.41
CA VAL A 194 9.24 -12.20 -17.18
C VAL A 194 10.37 -12.89 -17.96
N PRO A 195 10.65 -12.49 -19.22
CA PRO A 195 11.76 -13.05 -19.98
C PRO A 195 13.11 -12.89 -19.24
N ARG A 196 13.95 -13.92 -19.29
CA ARG A 196 15.23 -13.98 -18.57
C ARG A 196 16.13 -12.75 -18.85
N GLU A 197 16.21 -12.30 -20.09
CA GLU A 197 16.98 -11.11 -20.48
C GLU A 197 16.53 -9.83 -19.76
N ALA A 198 15.21 -9.69 -19.54
CA ALA A 198 14.68 -8.54 -18.82
C ALA A 198 14.98 -8.65 -17.31
N VAL A 199 14.96 -9.85 -16.73
CA VAL A 199 15.41 -10.09 -15.35
C VAL A 199 16.89 -9.76 -15.19
N GLU A 200 17.74 -10.14 -16.13
CA GLU A 200 19.18 -9.82 -16.11
C GLU A 200 19.44 -8.31 -16.25
N LYS A 201 18.70 -7.61 -17.12
CA LYS A 201 18.73 -6.13 -17.23
C LYS A 201 18.26 -5.44 -15.94
N TRP A 202 17.17 -5.90 -15.32
CA TRP A 202 16.69 -5.38 -14.04
C TRP A 202 17.68 -5.62 -12.90
N LEU A 203 18.29 -6.80 -12.83
CA LEU A 203 19.34 -7.07 -11.83
C LEU A 203 20.56 -6.18 -12.01
N LYS A 204 20.96 -5.87 -13.25
CA LYS A 204 22.05 -4.93 -13.51
C LYS A 204 21.67 -3.53 -12.99
N TYR A 205 20.51 -3.02 -13.41
CA TYR A 205 20.01 -1.70 -13.00
C TYR A 205 19.92 -1.58 -11.46
N LEU A 206 19.26 -2.53 -10.79
CA LEU A 206 19.05 -2.44 -9.34
C LEU A 206 20.35 -2.52 -8.54
N ARG A 207 21.35 -3.27 -9.03
CA ARG A 207 22.68 -3.41 -8.38
C ARG A 207 23.57 -2.18 -8.50
N GLU A 208 23.22 -1.21 -9.34
CA GLU A 208 23.89 0.10 -9.36
C GLU A 208 23.52 0.92 -8.11
N GLU A 209 22.39 0.63 -7.46
CA GLU A 209 21.92 1.31 -6.24
C GLU A 209 22.02 0.45 -4.97
N LEU A 210 21.52 -0.79 -5.00
CA LEU A 210 21.39 -1.66 -3.83
C LEU A 210 21.64 -3.15 -4.15
N PRO A 211 22.14 -3.97 -3.22
CA PRO A 211 22.34 -5.41 -3.45
C PRO A 211 21.03 -6.10 -3.86
N ALA A 212 20.98 -6.64 -5.08
CA ALA A 212 19.75 -7.24 -5.63
C ALA A 212 19.88 -8.74 -5.97
N VAL A 213 18.91 -9.53 -5.50
CA VAL A 213 18.79 -10.99 -5.70
C VAL A 213 17.51 -11.32 -6.46
N ALA A 214 17.61 -12.13 -7.52
CA ALA A 214 16.45 -12.69 -8.23
C ALA A 214 15.93 -13.94 -7.50
N PHE A 215 14.61 -14.05 -7.37
CA PHE A 215 13.97 -15.13 -6.64
C PHE A 215 12.73 -15.67 -7.37
N LYS A 216 12.58 -16.99 -7.34
CA LYS A 216 11.34 -17.69 -7.71
C LYS A 216 10.84 -18.47 -6.50
N CYS A 217 9.62 -18.14 -6.04
CA CYS A 217 8.93 -18.94 -5.03
C CYS A 217 8.61 -20.34 -5.57
N SER A 218 8.65 -21.36 -4.71
CA SER A 218 8.20 -22.69 -5.13
C SER A 218 6.68 -22.67 -5.32
N THR A 219 6.21 -23.24 -6.42
CA THR A 219 4.78 -23.41 -6.72
C THR A 219 4.27 -24.81 -6.34
N GLN A 220 5.08 -25.62 -5.66
CA GLN A 220 4.71 -26.96 -5.24
C GLN A 220 3.61 -26.90 -4.16
N GLU A 221 2.47 -27.53 -4.44
CA GLU A 221 1.32 -27.63 -3.52
C GLU A 221 1.56 -28.61 -2.34
N GLN A 222 2.72 -29.27 -2.32
CA GLN A 222 3.15 -30.18 -1.27
C GLN A 222 3.27 -29.43 0.07
N ARG A 223 2.51 -29.85 1.08
CA ARG A 223 2.46 -29.19 2.41
C ARG A 223 3.73 -29.39 3.25
N SER A 224 4.53 -30.40 2.93
CA SER A 224 5.79 -30.77 3.58
C SER A 224 6.83 -31.21 2.54
N ASN A 225 8.10 -31.23 2.93
CA ASN A 225 9.22 -31.74 2.13
C ASN A 225 9.46 -31.01 0.79
N LEU A 226 9.37 -29.67 0.77
CA LEU A 226 9.89 -28.86 -0.34
C LEU A 226 11.43 -29.02 -0.41
N GLY A 227 11.89 -29.95 -1.24
CA GLY A 227 13.26 -30.44 -1.23
C GLY A 227 14.30 -29.40 -1.66
N TRP A 228 15.51 -29.46 -1.08
CA TRP A 228 16.68 -28.90 -1.77
C TRP A 228 17.11 -29.95 -2.75
N LYS A 229 16.78 -29.80 -4.03
CA LYS A 229 17.58 -30.45 -5.07
C LYS A 229 18.87 -29.65 -5.17
N SER A 230 19.82 -29.97 -4.30
CA SER A 230 21.22 -29.55 -4.49
C SER A 230 21.62 -30.11 -5.85
N GLY A 231 21.81 -29.22 -6.83
CA GLY A 231 21.79 -29.61 -8.23
C GLY A 231 22.83 -30.68 -8.54
N SER A 232 22.39 -31.87 -8.93
CA SER A 232 23.21 -32.71 -9.78
C SER A 232 23.57 -31.88 -11.01
N LYS A 233 24.87 -31.77 -11.29
CA LYS A 233 25.36 -31.05 -12.47
C LYS A 233 24.72 -31.64 -13.73
N ALA A 234 24.51 -30.79 -14.74
CA ALA A 234 23.92 -31.10 -16.06
C ALA A 234 22.38 -31.17 -16.15
N ALA A 235 21.72 -30.01 -16.08
CA ALA A 235 20.48 -29.75 -16.81
C ALA A 235 20.62 -28.40 -17.56
N LYS A 236 20.15 -28.32 -18.81
CA LYS A 236 20.33 -27.13 -19.67
C LYS A 236 19.64 -25.89 -19.07
N PRO A 237 20.26 -24.69 -19.12
CA PRO A 237 19.76 -23.50 -18.42
C PRO A 237 18.49 -22.88 -19.01
N SER A 238 17.96 -23.43 -20.12
CA SER A 238 16.76 -22.91 -20.80
C SER A 238 15.45 -23.23 -20.06
N ASN A 239 15.36 -24.40 -19.41
CA ASN A 239 14.09 -24.91 -18.87
C ASN A 239 13.95 -24.73 -17.36
N LEU A 240 14.98 -24.19 -16.68
CA LEU A 240 14.98 -24.03 -15.22
C LEU A 240 13.88 -23.08 -14.71
N LEU A 241 13.48 -22.08 -15.52
CA LEU A 241 12.38 -21.18 -15.19
C LEU A 241 11.00 -21.86 -15.24
N GLN A 242 10.88 -23.02 -15.90
CA GLN A 242 9.62 -23.77 -16.02
C GLN A 242 9.43 -24.84 -14.94
N THR A 243 10.47 -25.23 -14.18
CA THR A 243 10.30 -26.21 -13.10
C THR A 243 9.60 -25.58 -11.89
N SER A 244 8.97 -26.39 -11.04
CA SER A 244 8.27 -25.93 -9.82
C SER A 244 9.21 -25.64 -8.64
N ASP A 245 10.52 -25.78 -8.85
CA ASP A 245 11.55 -25.57 -7.84
C ASP A 245 11.74 -24.09 -7.50
N CYS A 246 12.12 -23.79 -6.26
CA CYS A 246 12.52 -22.44 -5.88
C CYS A 246 13.89 -22.08 -6.47
N LEU A 247 14.00 -20.89 -7.06
CA LEU A 247 15.26 -20.36 -7.61
C LEU A 247 15.75 -19.18 -6.77
N GLY A 248 17.07 -19.04 -6.60
CA GLY A 248 17.68 -17.95 -5.84
C GLY A 248 17.78 -18.16 -4.33
N ALA A 249 17.10 -19.17 -3.77
CA ALA A 249 17.14 -19.48 -2.34
C ALA A 249 18.56 -19.79 -1.81
N GLU A 250 19.42 -20.43 -2.61
CA GLU A 250 20.82 -20.66 -2.22
C GLU A 250 21.58 -19.35 -2.10
N THR A 251 21.44 -18.49 -3.10
CA THR A 251 22.13 -17.20 -3.20
C THR A 251 21.70 -16.29 -2.05
N LEU A 252 20.40 -16.25 -1.74
CA LEU A 252 19.87 -15.48 -0.62
C LEU A 252 20.37 -16.01 0.73
N LEU A 253 20.32 -17.32 0.98
CA LEU A 253 20.82 -17.88 2.25
C LEU A 253 22.34 -17.74 2.39
N LYS A 254 23.12 -17.86 1.31
CA LYS A 254 24.57 -17.60 1.32
C LYS A 254 24.85 -16.14 1.68
N LEU A 255 24.14 -15.20 1.08
CA LEU A 255 24.21 -13.76 1.39
C LEU A 255 23.84 -13.46 2.85
N LEU A 256 22.72 -14.00 3.35
CA LEU A 256 22.30 -13.81 4.75
C LEU A 256 23.29 -14.44 5.75
N LYS A 257 23.87 -15.60 5.42
CA LYS A 257 24.90 -16.26 6.23
C LYS A 257 26.23 -15.51 6.23
N ASN A 258 26.53 -14.75 5.17
CA ASN A 258 27.70 -13.85 5.16
C ASN A 258 27.49 -12.65 6.10
N TYR A 259 26.33 -11.98 6.05
CA TYR A 259 26.00 -10.92 7.03
C TYR A 259 26.02 -11.45 8.48
N SER A 260 25.51 -12.66 8.72
CA SER A 260 25.56 -13.30 10.05
C SER A 260 26.98 -13.57 10.57
N ARG A 261 28.00 -13.62 9.71
CA ARG A 261 29.41 -13.74 10.14
C ARG A 261 30.03 -12.39 10.48
N SER A 262 29.56 -11.31 9.84
CA SER A 262 30.05 -9.94 10.08
C SER A 262 29.49 -9.31 11.36
N HIS A 263 28.53 -9.96 12.03
CA HIS A 263 27.94 -9.50 13.29
C HIS A 263 28.37 -10.43 14.43
N GLU A 264 29.64 -10.33 14.84
CA GLU A 264 30.30 -11.24 15.80
C GLU A 264 29.62 -11.32 17.18
N ILE A 265 28.74 -10.38 17.51
CA ILE A 265 28.08 -10.24 18.82
C ILE A 265 26.73 -11.00 18.89
N LYS A 266 26.03 -11.25 17.77
CA LYS A 266 24.69 -11.86 17.78
C LYS A 266 24.70 -13.33 17.33
N LYS A 267 24.19 -14.23 18.18
CA LYS A 267 24.06 -15.68 17.88
C LYS A 267 23.14 -16.01 16.69
N SER A 268 22.28 -15.08 16.28
CA SER A 268 21.40 -15.21 15.12
C SER A 268 21.08 -13.85 14.51
N ILE A 269 21.07 -13.76 13.18
CA ILE A 269 20.65 -12.56 12.44
C ILE A 269 19.13 -12.52 12.28
N THR A 270 18.54 -11.34 12.44
CA THR A 270 17.11 -11.09 12.26
C THR A 270 16.85 -10.36 10.95
N VAL A 271 15.99 -10.93 10.12
CA VAL A 271 15.79 -10.52 8.73
C VAL A 271 14.33 -10.11 8.51
N GLY A 272 14.08 -8.81 8.35
CA GLY A 272 12.73 -8.27 8.10
C GLY A 272 12.33 -8.35 6.64
N VAL A 273 11.13 -8.85 6.34
CA VAL A 273 10.61 -8.95 4.97
C VAL A 273 9.54 -7.88 4.75
N ILE A 274 9.82 -6.90 3.88
CA ILE A 274 8.98 -5.72 3.64
C ILE A 274 8.65 -5.52 2.14
N GLY A 275 7.78 -4.56 1.83
CA GLY A 275 7.29 -4.28 0.47
C GLY A 275 5.75 -4.34 0.34
N LEU A 276 5.24 -3.98 -0.85
CA LEU A 276 3.80 -3.84 -1.12
C LEU A 276 2.98 -5.13 -0.86
N PRO A 277 1.64 -5.05 -0.68
CA PRO A 277 0.78 -6.23 -0.70
C PRO A 277 0.94 -7.04 -2.01
N ASN A 278 0.68 -8.35 -1.95
CA ASN A 278 0.61 -9.23 -3.12
C ASN A 278 1.89 -9.37 -4.00
N VAL A 279 3.02 -8.76 -3.64
CA VAL A 279 4.34 -9.03 -4.24
C VAL A 279 4.87 -10.44 -3.92
N GLY A 280 4.33 -11.10 -2.88
CA GLY A 280 4.63 -12.49 -2.52
C GLY A 280 5.50 -12.70 -1.27
N LYS A 281 5.57 -11.73 -0.34
CA LYS A 281 6.33 -11.82 0.93
C LYS A 281 6.10 -13.14 1.70
N SER A 282 4.87 -13.44 2.10
CA SER A 282 4.58 -14.64 2.87
C SER A 282 4.80 -15.94 2.05
N SER A 283 4.71 -15.89 0.71
CA SER A 283 5.08 -16.99 -0.19
C SER A 283 6.60 -17.22 -0.27
N LEU A 284 7.40 -16.14 -0.22
CA LEU A 284 8.85 -16.18 -0.10
C LEU A 284 9.25 -16.86 1.22
N ILE A 285 8.62 -16.49 2.34
CA ILE A 285 8.88 -17.08 3.67
C ILE A 285 8.61 -18.58 3.66
N ASN A 286 7.45 -19.02 3.16
CA ASN A 286 7.13 -20.45 3.02
C ASN A 286 8.11 -21.18 2.07
N SER A 287 8.54 -20.53 0.98
CA SER A 287 9.53 -21.11 0.05
C SER A 287 10.91 -21.28 0.70
N LEU A 288 11.35 -20.32 1.52
CA LEU A 288 12.61 -20.41 2.26
C LEU A 288 12.53 -21.45 3.39
N LYS A 289 11.40 -21.50 4.12
CA LYS A 289 11.22 -22.41 5.24
C LYS A 289 10.89 -23.85 4.83
N ARG A 290 10.44 -24.05 3.59
CA ARG A 290 10.15 -25.36 2.96
C ARG A 290 8.91 -26.09 3.50
N CYS A 291 8.07 -25.36 4.22
CA CYS A 291 6.76 -25.79 4.66
C CYS A 291 5.82 -24.58 4.73
N HIS A 292 4.52 -24.85 4.74
CA HIS A 292 3.50 -23.80 4.83
C HIS A 292 3.33 -23.33 6.28
N VAL A 293 4.09 -22.30 6.68
CA VAL A 293 4.01 -21.69 8.02
C VAL A 293 3.05 -20.51 8.05
N VAL A 294 3.14 -19.62 7.06
CA VAL A 294 2.35 -18.39 7.00
C VAL A 294 1.22 -18.54 5.96
N ASN A 295 0.02 -18.06 6.29
CA ASN A 295 -1.10 -18.09 5.35
C ASN A 295 -0.85 -17.16 4.14
N VAL A 296 -1.01 -17.71 2.94
CA VAL A 296 -0.86 -16.98 1.66
C VAL A 296 -2.21 -16.82 0.96
N GLY A 297 -2.38 -15.73 0.21
CA GLY A 297 -3.57 -15.47 -0.60
C GLY A 297 -3.47 -14.17 -1.38
N ALA A 298 -4.25 -14.05 -2.45
CA ALA A 298 -4.25 -12.87 -3.33
C ALA A 298 -5.01 -11.65 -2.74
N THR A 299 -5.67 -11.82 -1.60
CA THR A 299 -6.51 -10.78 -1.00
C THR A 299 -5.68 -9.91 -0.04
N PRO A 300 -5.51 -8.59 -0.30
CA PRO A 300 -4.69 -7.74 0.56
C PRO A 300 -5.27 -7.60 1.98
N GLY A 301 -4.37 -7.40 2.95
CA GLY A 301 -4.70 -7.36 4.38
C GLY A 301 -4.94 -8.73 5.03
N LEU A 302 -4.33 -9.80 4.49
CA LEU A 302 -4.31 -11.14 5.10
C LEU A 302 -3.36 -11.17 6.31
N THR A 303 -2.08 -10.87 6.10
CA THR A 303 -1.11 -10.57 7.17
C THR A 303 -1.47 -9.23 7.81
N ARG A 304 -1.75 -9.22 9.12
CA ARG A 304 -2.20 -8.02 9.87
C ARG A 304 -1.23 -7.55 10.95
N SER A 305 -0.38 -8.43 11.45
CA SER A 305 0.60 -8.19 12.50
C SER A 305 1.93 -8.83 12.10
N MET A 306 3.02 -8.34 12.68
CA MET A 306 4.33 -8.98 12.58
C MET A 306 4.27 -10.45 13.04
N GLN A 307 4.98 -11.35 12.34
CA GLN A 307 5.14 -12.75 12.73
C GLN A 307 6.61 -13.16 12.61
N GLU A 308 7.14 -13.84 13.63
CA GLU A 308 8.50 -14.37 13.62
C GLU A 308 8.52 -15.83 13.11
N VAL A 309 9.41 -16.12 12.16
CA VAL A 309 9.62 -17.46 11.60
C VAL A 309 11.12 -17.80 11.66
N GLN A 310 11.50 -18.71 12.56
CA GLN A 310 12.86 -19.23 12.62
C GLN A 310 13.16 -20.09 11.39
N LEU A 311 14.13 -19.72 10.55
CA LEU A 311 14.58 -20.56 9.42
C LEU A 311 15.54 -21.65 9.91
N ASP A 312 16.74 -21.22 10.31
CA ASP A 312 17.88 -21.99 10.80
C ASP A 312 18.24 -21.48 12.21
N LYS A 313 19.11 -22.18 12.95
CA LYS A 313 19.61 -21.71 14.26
C LYS A 313 20.17 -20.27 14.23
N ASN A 314 20.75 -19.88 13.10
CA ASN A 314 21.43 -18.59 12.93
C ASN A 314 20.58 -17.53 12.21
N VAL A 315 19.38 -17.85 11.71
CA VAL A 315 18.58 -16.92 10.86
C VAL A 315 17.11 -16.92 11.27
N LYS A 316 16.60 -15.74 11.65
CA LYS A 316 15.20 -15.44 11.94
C LYS A 316 14.61 -14.57 10.82
N LEU A 317 13.38 -14.86 10.39
CA LEU A 317 12.60 -13.99 9.50
C LEU A 317 11.49 -13.29 10.28
N LEU A 318 11.21 -12.02 9.97
CA LEU A 318 10.01 -11.30 10.41
C LEU A 318 9.12 -11.00 9.19
N ASP A 319 7.90 -11.54 9.14
CA ASP A 319 6.91 -11.15 8.10
C ASP A 319 6.25 -9.83 8.49
N CYS A 320 6.37 -8.82 7.64
CA CYS A 320 5.66 -7.55 7.81
C CYS A 320 4.31 -7.59 7.08
N PRO A 321 3.22 -7.04 7.67
CA PRO A 321 2.01 -6.75 6.89
C PRO A 321 2.36 -5.89 5.65
N GLY A 322 1.65 -6.11 4.55
CA GLY A 322 1.95 -5.43 3.30
C GLY A 322 1.72 -3.92 3.39
N VAL A 323 2.82 -3.16 3.36
CA VAL A 323 2.78 -1.70 3.56
C VAL A 323 2.36 -1.02 2.26
N VAL A 324 1.40 -0.12 2.36
CA VAL A 324 0.86 0.69 1.25
C VAL A 324 1.26 2.14 1.51
N MET A 325 2.56 2.44 1.46
CA MET A 325 3.04 3.82 1.46
C MET A 325 2.86 4.41 0.07
N LEU A 326 1.69 4.98 -0.19
CA LEU A 326 1.49 5.80 -1.37
C LEU A 326 1.31 7.24 -0.96
N LYS A 327 2.31 8.06 -1.32
CA LYS A 327 2.12 9.50 -1.45
C LYS A 327 0.87 9.75 -2.30
N SER A 328 0.10 10.77 -1.93
CA SER A 328 -1.16 11.15 -2.59
C SER A 328 -1.04 11.58 -4.06
N ALA A 329 0.16 11.44 -4.66
CA ALA A 329 0.46 11.72 -6.06
C ALA A 329 0.24 10.52 -6.99
N GLU A 330 0.25 9.28 -6.48
CA GLU A 330 -0.06 8.10 -7.33
C GLU A 330 -1.57 7.89 -7.47
N ASN A 331 -2.02 7.80 -8.72
CA ASN A 331 -3.43 7.56 -9.07
C ASN A 331 -3.96 6.30 -8.39
N ASP A 332 -5.17 6.36 -7.83
CA ASP A 332 -5.82 5.21 -7.18
C ASP A 332 -5.95 3.98 -8.10
N ALA A 333 -6.05 4.24 -9.41
CA ALA A 333 -5.96 3.23 -10.44
C ALA A 333 -4.65 2.43 -10.40
N SER A 334 -3.48 3.07 -10.27
CA SER A 334 -2.18 2.35 -10.21
C SER A 334 -2.07 1.43 -8.98
N ILE A 335 -2.58 1.88 -7.83
CA ILE A 335 -2.68 1.13 -6.58
C ILE A 335 -3.58 -0.11 -6.76
N ALA A 336 -4.71 0.07 -7.45
CA ALA A 336 -5.62 -1.01 -7.79
C ALA A 336 -4.98 -2.01 -8.77
N LEU A 337 -4.26 -1.54 -9.80
CA LEU A 337 -3.57 -2.38 -10.78
C LEU A 337 -2.48 -3.25 -10.16
N ARG A 338 -1.75 -2.73 -9.15
CA ARG A 338 -0.79 -3.50 -8.36
C ARG A 338 -1.45 -4.43 -7.32
N ASN A 339 -2.78 -4.60 -7.36
CA ASN A 339 -3.58 -5.38 -6.41
C ASN A 339 -3.36 -5.00 -4.93
N CYS A 340 -2.99 -3.74 -4.64
CA CYS A 340 -2.70 -3.29 -3.28
C CYS A 340 -3.98 -2.97 -2.48
N LYS A 341 -5.09 -2.71 -3.16
CA LYS A 341 -6.43 -2.52 -2.57
C LYS A 341 -7.35 -3.69 -2.92
N ARG A 342 -8.33 -3.97 -2.06
CA ARG A 342 -9.42 -4.92 -2.37
C ARG A 342 -10.32 -4.29 -3.43
N ILE A 343 -10.65 -5.04 -4.49
CA ILE A 343 -11.50 -4.60 -5.60
C ILE A 343 -12.86 -4.07 -5.08
N GLU A 344 -13.41 -4.69 -4.04
CA GLU A 344 -14.66 -4.29 -3.37
C GLU A 344 -14.62 -2.91 -2.69
N LYS A 345 -13.42 -2.40 -2.38
CA LYS A 345 -13.18 -1.13 -1.66
C LYS A 345 -12.66 -0.02 -2.58
N LEU A 346 -12.74 -0.21 -3.88
CA LEU A 346 -12.24 0.73 -4.87
C LEU A 346 -13.30 1.78 -5.21
N ASP A 347 -12.97 3.06 -5.08
CA ASP A 347 -13.93 4.16 -5.25
C ASP A 347 -14.32 4.36 -6.72
N ASP A 348 -13.38 4.15 -7.66
CA ASP A 348 -13.65 4.06 -9.11
C ASP A 348 -13.07 2.76 -9.72
N PRO A 349 -13.90 1.78 -10.10
CA PRO A 349 -13.47 0.58 -10.81
C PRO A 349 -13.23 0.80 -12.32
N ILE A 350 -13.63 1.93 -12.89
CA ILE A 350 -13.57 2.19 -14.34
C ILE A 350 -12.16 2.67 -14.74
N GLY A 351 -11.54 3.57 -13.98
CA GLY A 351 -10.17 4.05 -14.20
C GLY A 351 -9.13 2.92 -14.44
N PRO A 352 -8.94 1.97 -13.51
CA PRO A 352 -8.02 0.85 -13.73
C PRO A 352 -8.47 -0.13 -14.82
N GLY A 353 -9.77 -0.25 -15.10
CA GLY A 353 -10.28 -1.01 -16.26
C GLY A 353 -9.88 -0.38 -17.60
N ASN A 354 -9.97 0.95 -17.70
CA ASN A 354 -9.52 1.67 -18.88
C ASN A 354 -7.99 1.63 -19.01
N MET A 355 -7.25 1.76 -17.91
CA MET A 355 -5.78 1.67 -17.91
C MET A 355 -5.27 0.27 -18.26
N THR A 356 -5.92 -0.82 -17.83
CA THR A 356 -5.58 -2.18 -18.32
C THR A 356 -5.91 -2.36 -19.79
N CYS A 357 -7.05 -1.84 -20.25
CA CYS A 357 -7.40 -1.91 -21.67
C CYS A 357 -6.37 -1.16 -22.53
N LEU A 358 -6.02 0.08 -22.16
CA LEU A 358 -4.97 0.87 -22.81
C LEU A 358 -3.58 0.23 -22.71
N SER A 359 -3.17 -0.28 -21.54
CA SER A 359 -1.84 -0.90 -21.40
C SER A 359 -1.73 -2.23 -22.13
N LEU A 360 -2.80 -3.02 -22.19
CA LEU A 360 -2.86 -4.27 -22.95
C LEU A 360 -2.91 -4.00 -24.46
N PHE A 361 -3.71 -3.03 -24.90
CA PHE A 361 -3.75 -2.58 -26.30
C PHE A 361 -2.39 -2.04 -26.74
N MET A 362 -1.77 -1.18 -25.91
CA MET A 362 -0.40 -0.73 -26.09
C MET A 362 0.57 -1.91 -26.12
N HIS A 363 0.57 -2.86 -25.16
CA HIS A 363 1.48 -4.02 -25.19
C HIS A 363 1.28 -4.94 -26.40
N ILE A 364 0.05 -5.09 -26.90
CA ILE A 364 -0.22 -5.88 -28.11
C ILE A 364 0.35 -5.17 -29.34
N CYS A 365 0.23 -3.83 -29.44
CA CYS A 365 0.87 -3.05 -30.50
C CYS A 365 2.40 -2.96 -30.34
N LEU A 366 2.89 -2.74 -29.12
CA LEU A 366 4.29 -2.59 -28.75
C LEU A 366 5.06 -3.91 -28.62
N ARG A 367 4.42 -5.08 -28.79
CA ARG A 367 5.16 -6.33 -29.10
C ARG A 367 5.93 -6.28 -30.43
N LYS A 368 5.71 -5.24 -31.26
CA LYS A 368 6.57 -4.87 -32.39
C LYS A 368 7.68 -3.85 -32.07
N LEU A 369 7.72 -3.27 -30.86
CA LEU A 369 8.55 -2.11 -30.53
C LEU A 369 9.23 -2.10 -29.14
N ILE A 370 8.93 -3.01 -28.20
CA ILE A 370 9.63 -3.05 -26.89
C ILE A 370 10.98 -3.74 -27.02
N THR A 371 11.94 -2.96 -27.50
CA THR A 371 13.38 -3.16 -27.29
C THR A 371 14.05 -1.91 -26.70
N PRO A 372 13.61 -0.66 -26.96
CA PRO A 372 14.14 0.55 -26.33
C PRO A 372 13.10 1.23 -25.42
N LEU A 373 13.09 0.87 -24.13
CA LEU A 373 12.39 1.64 -23.07
C LEU A 373 13.15 1.68 -21.74
N ILE A 374 14.38 1.14 -21.72
CA ILE A 374 15.30 1.14 -20.57
C ILE A 374 16.28 2.33 -20.65
N THR A 375 16.35 3.02 -21.79
CA THR A 375 17.34 4.08 -22.08
C THR A 375 16.83 5.51 -21.86
N GLU A 376 15.52 5.76 -21.82
CA GLU A 376 14.97 7.11 -21.99
C GLU A 376 14.66 7.87 -20.69
N LYS A 377 14.67 7.20 -19.53
CA LYS A 377 14.35 7.82 -18.24
C LYS A 377 15.48 8.67 -17.63
N ARG A 378 16.65 8.80 -18.28
CA ARG A 378 17.82 9.49 -17.72
C ARG A 378 17.83 11.01 -17.92
N SER A 379 16.80 11.57 -18.55
CA SER A 379 16.81 12.94 -19.08
C SER A 379 16.06 13.99 -18.23
N TYR A 380 15.32 13.59 -17.19
CA TYR A 380 14.41 14.49 -16.46
C TYR A 380 14.82 14.85 -15.03
N ASP A 381 15.73 14.09 -14.39
CA ASP A 381 16.09 14.24 -12.97
C ASP A 381 17.53 14.78 -12.77
N ARG A 382 17.90 15.84 -13.51
CA ARG A 382 19.06 16.69 -13.14
C ARG A 382 18.65 18.15 -13.10
N GLU A 383 18.68 18.74 -11.90
CA GLU A 383 18.81 20.18 -11.78
C GLU A 383 20.21 20.63 -12.26
N PRO A 384 20.35 21.84 -12.83
CA PRO A 384 21.62 22.32 -13.36
C PRO A 384 22.50 22.92 -12.27
N GLU A 385 23.49 22.18 -11.78
CA GLU A 385 24.58 22.76 -10.98
C GLU A 385 25.51 23.64 -11.82
N THR A 386 26.04 24.66 -11.16
CA THR A 386 26.47 25.92 -11.79
C THR A 386 27.95 25.95 -12.17
N ILE A 387 28.25 26.70 -13.23
CA ILE A 387 29.59 26.92 -13.76
C ILE A 387 30.54 27.52 -12.70
N LYS A 388 31.59 26.77 -12.31
CA LYS A 388 32.83 27.30 -11.71
C LYS A 388 34.05 26.48 -12.12
N HIS A 389 34.70 26.86 -13.22
CA HIS A 389 36.10 26.51 -13.48
C HIS A 389 36.91 27.80 -13.58
N THR A 390 37.73 28.08 -12.56
CA THR A 390 38.75 29.13 -12.59
C THR A 390 40.10 28.48 -12.34
N VAL A 391 40.91 28.47 -13.41
CA VAL A 391 42.37 28.62 -13.49
C VAL A 391 43.16 28.37 -12.19
N LEU A 392 44.10 27.42 -12.24
CA LEU A 392 45.55 27.65 -12.07
C LEU A 392 46.34 26.35 -12.35
N GLY A 393 47.41 26.45 -13.15
CA GLY A 393 48.49 25.45 -13.23
C GLY A 393 49.56 25.72 -12.17
N PRO A 394 50.85 25.35 -12.37
CA PRO A 394 51.50 24.90 -13.62
C PRO A 394 52.47 23.70 -13.47
N LEU A 395 53.15 23.29 -14.58
CA LEU A 395 54.49 22.67 -14.70
C LEU A 395 54.78 21.41 -13.82
N VAL A 396 55.33 20.29 -14.26
CA VAL A 396 56.54 19.99 -15.07
C VAL A 396 56.33 18.58 -15.67
N PHE A 397 56.88 18.19 -16.83
CA PHE A 397 57.84 18.87 -17.70
C PHE A 397 57.14 19.48 -18.92
#